data_AF-A0A1A3NMZ7-F1
#
_entry.id   AF-A0A1A3NMZ7-F1
#
_cell.length_a   1.000
_cell.length_b   1.000
_cell.length_c   1.000
_cell.angle_alpha   90.00
_cell.angle_beta   90.00
_cell.angle_gamma   90.00
#
_symmetry.space_group_name_H-M   'P 1'
#
loop_
_entity.id
_entity.type
_entity.pdbx_description
1 polymer ?
#
loop_
_entity_poly.entity_id
_entity_poly.type
_entity_poly.pdbx_seq_one_letter_code
_entity_poly.pdbx_strand_id
1 'polypeptide(L)'
;MSVNDRSAVSRQFMASSPSISSRMNAFATGKRKGVFYVAYTAVAAAVFALTMVKSLSPWMRWGLGAMIAVVVLGPLIWLLYLWWRSRRKIPIEVTSDALTVNQGVFSFVDAKLGSWTTMGVALHLGSGSHRFVLGGRDRRIAPSTRLDAPPVPAVDAWLWSSEFDELLALGGGLNGGDVRGPALAEPNRCLLFPNPYLAEQLGSFAFRKHLRLQESLSRPSLIFDMDDDAIRVIEPRSDALTASASRTQATATPAVFQADSVTSGDGSTYNYPAITGLVVSLPGVQPLTIGCLDLVGSRFRFAWRGDVPRRNERTAHVVSGGDLLALAEKFGLTAQLEDKAMDKS
;
A
#
# COMPACT_ATOMS: atom_id res chain seq x y z
N MET A 1 -39.59 29.36 17.92
CA MET A 1 -38.76 28.15 17.72
C MET A 1 -37.58 28.60 16.87
N SER A 2 -36.46 28.97 17.50
CA SER A 2 -35.29 29.55 16.84
C SER A 2 -34.36 28.41 16.44
N VAL A 3 -34.33 28.07 15.15
CA VAL A 3 -33.31 27.20 14.57
C VAL A 3 -32.03 28.02 14.57
N ASN A 4 -31.13 27.75 15.52
CA ASN A 4 -29.78 28.27 15.44
C ASN A 4 -29.11 27.58 14.25
N ASP A 5 -29.09 28.27 13.11
CA ASP A 5 -28.18 28.01 11.99
C ASP A 5 -26.75 28.24 12.48
N ARG A 6 -26.27 27.29 13.29
CA ARG A 6 -24.85 27.16 13.56
C ARG A 6 -24.27 26.64 12.25
N SER A 7 -23.79 27.58 11.41
CA SER A 7 -23.11 27.26 10.16
C SER A 7 -22.16 26.09 10.42
N ALA A 8 -22.53 24.90 9.92
CA ALA A 8 -21.69 23.73 10.05
C ALA A 8 -20.33 24.11 9.45
N VAL A 9 -19.25 23.88 10.20
CA VAL A 9 -17.90 24.17 9.72
C VAL A 9 -17.64 23.22 8.56
N SER A 10 -17.84 23.70 7.34
CA SER A 10 -17.49 22.99 6.11
C SER A 10 -16.06 23.32 5.74
N ARG A 11 -15.27 22.29 5.40
CA ARG A 11 -13.91 22.45 4.90
C ARG A 11 -13.67 21.58 3.69
N GLN A 12 -12.96 22.13 2.72
CA GLN A 12 -12.58 21.42 1.51
C GLN A 12 -11.13 20.91 1.60
N PHE A 13 -10.93 19.65 1.22
CA PHE A 13 -9.64 18.98 1.08
C PHE A 13 -9.41 18.56 -0.37
N MET A 14 -8.15 18.51 -0.80
CA MET A 14 -7.77 18.09 -2.15
C MET A 14 -7.09 16.74 -2.12
N ALA A 15 -7.88 15.67 -2.17
CA ALA A 15 -7.33 14.32 -2.14
C ALA A 15 -6.66 13.97 -3.47
N SER A 16 -5.58 13.21 -3.38
CA SER A 16 -4.85 12.69 -4.52
C SER A 16 -5.46 11.38 -4.98
N SER A 17 -5.49 11.17 -6.30
CA SER A 17 -5.86 9.87 -6.85
C SER A 17 -4.77 8.82 -6.58
N PRO A 18 -5.12 7.53 -6.43
CA PRO A 18 -4.13 6.47 -6.33
C PRO A 18 -3.29 6.39 -7.61
N SER A 19 -2.03 5.99 -7.45
CA SER A 19 -1.13 5.76 -8.58
C SER A 19 -1.62 4.62 -9.47
N ILE A 20 -1.22 4.64 -10.74
CA ILE A 20 -1.47 3.53 -11.67
C ILE A 20 -0.90 2.23 -11.12
N SER A 21 0.31 2.26 -10.55
CA SER A 21 0.98 1.08 -9.99
C SER A 21 0.19 0.46 -8.85
N SER A 22 -0.38 1.25 -7.94
CA SER A 22 -1.24 0.75 -6.87
C SER A 22 -2.49 0.05 -7.43
N ARG A 23 -3.15 0.63 -8.45
CA ARG A 23 -4.31 0.00 -9.10
C ARG A 23 -3.95 -1.25 -9.91
N MET A 24 -2.82 -1.24 -10.60
CA MET A 24 -2.32 -2.40 -11.34
C MET A 24 -1.96 -3.54 -10.38
N ASN A 25 -1.30 -3.24 -9.27
CA ASN A 25 -1.00 -4.23 -8.23
C ASN A 25 -2.28 -4.81 -7.65
N ALA A 26 -3.27 -3.98 -7.28
CA ALA A 26 -4.56 -4.47 -6.81
C ALA A 26 -5.31 -5.33 -7.86
N PHE A 27 -5.14 -5.01 -9.14
CA PHE A 27 -5.70 -5.81 -10.23
C PHE A 27 -4.96 -7.16 -10.39
N ALA A 28 -3.63 -7.14 -10.32
CA ALA A 28 -2.76 -8.31 -10.48
C ALA A 28 -2.81 -9.26 -9.26
N THR A 29 -3.03 -8.75 -8.06
CA THR A 29 -3.16 -9.53 -6.81
C THR A 29 -4.60 -9.84 -6.45
N GLY A 30 -5.58 -9.27 -7.17
CA GLY A 30 -7.00 -9.49 -6.91
C GLY A 30 -7.57 -10.76 -7.56
N LYS A 31 -8.83 -11.09 -7.23
CA LYS A 31 -9.60 -12.19 -7.84
C LYS A 31 -9.70 -12.13 -9.37
N ARG A 32 -9.38 -10.99 -9.99
CA ARG A 32 -9.44 -10.76 -11.43
C ARG A 32 -8.20 -11.23 -12.20
N LYS A 33 -7.14 -11.68 -11.51
CA LYS A 33 -5.91 -12.21 -12.14
C LYS A 33 -6.21 -13.34 -13.15
N GLY A 34 -7.16 -14.23 -12.82
CA GLY A 34 -7.56 -15.32 -13.70
C GLY A 34 -8.14 -14.84 -15.04
N VAL A 35 -8.94 -13.77 -15.02
CA VAL A 35 -9.52 -13.18 -16.24
C VAL A 35 -8.42 -12.64 -17.16
N PHE A 36 -7.39 -12.01 -16.59
CA PHE A 36 -6.27 -11.49 -17.36
C PHE A 36 -5.45 -12.60 -18.01
N TYR A 37 -5.13 -13.67 -17.28
CA TYR A 37 -4.42 -14.81 -17.85
C TYR A 37 -5.21 -15.50 -18.96
N VAL A 38 -6.52 -15.71 -18.77
CA VAL A 38 -7.39 -16.31 -19.78
C VAL A 38 -7.48 -15.43 -21.03
N ALA A 39 -7.59 -14.11 -20.87
CA ALA A 39 -7.59 -13.19 -22.00
C ALA A 39 -6.24 -13.24 -22.74
N TYR A 40 -5.12 -13.20 -22.01
CA TYR A 40 -3.78 -13.23 -22.59
C TYR A 40 -3.50 -14.55 -23.33
N THR A 41 -3.86 -15.71 -22.75
CA THR A 41 -3.68 -17.01 -23.42
C THR A 41 -4.56 -17.14 -24.65
N ALA A 42 -5.80 -16.66 -24.61
CA ALA A 42 -6.69 -16.65 -25.79
C ALA A 42 -6.08 -15.80 -26.93
N VAL A 43 -5.51 -14.65 -26.61
CA VAL A 43 -4.84 -13.77 -27.57
C VAL A 43 -3.59 -14.43 -28.15
N ALA A 44 -2.74 -15.01 -27.30
CA ALA A 44 -1.53 -15.70 -27.74
C ALA A 44 -1.87 -16.87 -28.68
N ALA A 45 -2.89 -17.65 -28.35
CA ALA A 45 -3.39 -18.75 -29.19
C ALA A 45 -3.93 -18.23 -30.54
N ALA A 46 -4.68 -17.12 -30.54
CA ALA A 46 -5.20 -16.52 -31.76
C ALA A 46 -4.08 -15.98 -32.68
N VAL A 47 -3.06 -15.32 -32.12
CA VAL A 47 -1.88 -14.86 -32.87
C VAL A 47 -1.11 -16.05 -33.45
N PHE A 48 -0.93 -17.11 -32.67
CA PHE A 48 -0.28 -18.34 -33.12
C PHE A 48 -1.04 -19.02 -34.28
N ALA A 49 -2.37 -19.09 -34.19
CA ALA A 49 -3.20 -19.61 -35.27
C ALA A 49 -3.07 -18.75 -36.54
N LEU A 50 -2.92 -17.42 -36.40
CA LEU A 50 -2.75 -16.51 -37.53
C LEU A 50 -1.45 -16.75 -38.30
N THR A 51 -0.36 -17.04 -37.58
CA THR A 51 0.97 -17.19 -38.19
C THR A 51 1.17 -18.57 -38.81
N MET A 52 0.50 -19.60 -38.29
CA MET A 52 0.64 -20.98 -38.78
C MET A 52 -0.28 -21.34 -39.96
N VAL A 53 -1.45 -20.71 -40.07
CA VAL A 53 -2.44 -21.08 -41.09
C VAL A 53 -2.29 -20.19 -42.34
N LYS A 54 -1.46 -20.64 -43.29
CA LYS A 54 -1.22 -19.94 -44.59
C LYS A 54 -2.49 -19.74 -45.45
N SER A 55 -3.57 -20.46 -45.15
CA SER A 55 -4.83 -20.49 -45.92
C SER A 55 -6.03 -19.90 -45.15
N LEU A 56 -5.84 -18.85 -44.35
CA LEU A 56 -6.98 -18.12 -43.79
C LEU A 56 -7.69 -17.33 -44.89
N SER A 57 -9.01 -17.53 -45.00
CA SER A 57 -9.88 -16.77 -45.89
C SER A 57 -9.75 -15.26 -45.61
N PRO A 58 -9.96 -14.38 -46.61
CA PRO A 58 -9.83 -12.94 -46.43
C PRO A 58 -10.66 -12.41 -45.25
N TRP A 59 -11.92 -12.86 -45.13
CA TRP A 59 -12.82 -12.42 -44.05
C TRP A 59 -12.32 -12.81 -42.65
N MET A 60 -11.68 -13.97 -42.49
CA MET A 60 -11.08 -14.37 -41.21
C MET A 60 -9.87 -13.49 -40.86
N ARG A 61 -9.08 -13.05 -41.85
CA ARG A 61 -7.95 -12.14 -41.62
C ARG A 61 -8.41 -10.77 -41.12
N TRP A 62 -9.48 -10.23 -41.70
CA TRP A 62 -10.09 -8.98 -41.22
C TRP A 62 -10.67 -9.13 -39.81
N GLY A 63 -11.38 -10.23 -39.55
CA GLY A 63 -11.93 -10.52 -38.21
C GLY A 63 -10.86 -10.64 -37.13
N LEU A 64 -9.78 -11.37 -37.41
CA LEU A 64 -8.65 -11.49 -36.48
C LEU A 64 -7.86 -10.18 -36.34
N GLY A 65 -7.66 -9.42 -37.42
CA GLY A 65 -7.03 -8.11 -37.37
C GLY A 65 -7.80 -7.14 -36.47
N ALA A 66 -9.13 -7.10 -36.59
CA ALA A 66 -9.99 -6.30 -35.72
C ALA A 66 -9.92 -6.77 -34.26
N MET A 67 -9.90 -8.08 -34.01
CA MET A 67 -9.78 -8.64 -32.66
C MET A 67 -8.43 -8.27 -32.02
N ILE A 68 -7.32 -8.41 -32.75
CA ILE A 68 -5.99 -7.98 -32.29
C ILE A 68 -5.98 -6.47 -32.01
N ALA A 69 -6.58 -5.66 -32.88
CA ALA A 69 -6.66 -4.21 -32.67
C ALA A 69 -7.41 -3.87 -31.37
N VAL A 70 -8.55 -4.50 -31.09
CA VAL A 70 -9.30 -4.29 -29.83
C VAL A 70 -8.48 -4.73 -28.61
N VAL A 71 -7.80 -5.86 -28.72
CA VAL A 71 -6.97 -6.43 -27.65
C VAL A 71 -5.73 -5.58 -27.35
N VAL A 72 -5.16 -4.91 -28.34
CA VAL A 72 -3.98 -4.07 -28.15
C VAL A 72 -4.37 -2.64 -27.79
N LEU A 73 -5.31 -2.04 -28.53
CA LEU A 73 -5.75 -0.66 -28.31
C LEU A 73 -6.59 -0.52 -27.05
N GLY A 74 -7.41 -1.52 -26.69
CA GLY A 74 -8.24 -1.48 -25.49
C GLY A 74 -7.43 -1.26 -24.20
N PRO A 75 -6.41 -2.08 -23.91
CA PRO A 75 -5.49 -1.87 -22.79
C PRO A 75 -4.70 -0.57 -22.89
N LEU A 76 -4.27 -0.13 -24.09
CA LEU A 76 -3.56 1.14 -24.25
C LEU A 76 -4.47 2.34 -23.90
N ILE A 77 -5.70 2.36 -24.39
CA ILE A 77 -6.72 3.37 -24.07
C ILE A 77 -7.04 3.33 -22.58
N TRP A 78 -7.20 2.13 -22.01
CA TRP A 78 -7.38 1.96 -20.57
C TRP A 78 -6.20 2.56 -19.80
N LEU A 79 -4.96 2.21 -20.14
CA LEU A 79 -3.75 2.70 -19.46
C LEU A 79 -3.64 4.22 -19.56
N LEU A 80 -3.95 4.80 -20.71
CA LEU A 80 -3.99 6.25 -20.91
C LEU A 80 -5.07 6.89 -20.01
N TYR A 81 -6.25 6.29 -19.94
CA TYR A 81 -7.32 6.71 -19.04
C TYR A 81 -6.91 6.62 -17.56
N LEU A 82 -6.27 5.53 -17.14
CA LEU A 82 -5.76 5.39 -15.77
C LEU A 82 -4.67 6.40 -15.46
N TRP A 83 -3.77 6.65 -16.41
CA TRP A 83 -2.72 7.64 -16.27
C TRP A 83 -3.29 9.04 -16.10
N TRP A 84 -4.22 9.42 -16.96
CA TRP A 84 -4.92 10.69 -16.84
C TRP A 84 -5.70 10.79 -15.53
N ARG A 85 -6.41 9.74 -15.14
CA ARG A 85 -7.16 9.69 -13.87
C ARG A 85 -6.25 9.79 -12.65
N SER A 86 -5.07 9.14 -12.66
CA SER A 86 -4.12 9.21 -11.53
C SER A 86 -3.56 10.62 -11.29
N ARG A 87 -3.66 11.52 -12.29
CA ARG A 87 -3.25 12.93 -12.16
C ARG A 87 -4.36 13.84 -11.65
N ARG A 88 -5.59 13.34 -11.52
CA ARG A 88 -6.72 14.15 -11.04
C ARG A 88 -6.67 14.29 -9.52
N LYS A 89 -6.86 15.52 -9.05
CA LYS A 89 -7.21 15.80 -7.66
C LYS A 89 -8.72 15.61 -7.49
N ILE A 90 -9.13 15.07 -6.37
CA ILE A 90 -10.53 14.82 -6.01
C ILE A 90 -10.88 15.79 -4.89
N PRO A 91 -11.72 16.81 -5.15
CA PRO A 91 -12.19 17.68 -4.08
C PRO A 91 -13.08 16.86 -3.14
N ILE A 92 -12.78 16.95 -1.85
CA ILE A 92 -13.55 16.35 -0.78
C ILE A 92 -14.06 17.49 0.09
N GLU A 93 -15.36 17.61 0.22
CA GLU A 93 -15.97 18.54 1.16
C GLU A 93 -16.36 17.78 2.43
N VAL A 94 -15.95 18.28 3.58
CA VAL A 94 -16.15 17.64 4.88
C VAL A 94 -17.02 18.54 5.71
N THR A 95 -18.10 17.97 6.22
CA THR A 95 -18.99 18.55 7.22
C THR A 95 -18.84 17.75 8.52
N SER A 96 -19.51 18.19 9.59
CA SER A 96 -19.43 17.52 10.90
C SER A 96 -19.93 16.07 10.90
N ASP A 97 -20.82 15.72 9.98
CA ASP A 97 -21.56 14.46 9.95
C ASP A 97 -21.35 13.67 8.65
N ALA A 98 -20.96 14.34 7.57
CA ALA A 98 -20.78 13.72 6.28
C ALA A 98 -19.56 14.22 5.49
N LEU A 99 -19.13 13.37 4.58
CA LEU A 99 -18.08 13.61 3.61
C LEU A 99 -18.70 13.54 2.22
N THR A 100 -18.62 14.65 1.48
CA THR A 100 -19.10 14.76 0.10
C THR A 100 -17.94 14.59 -0.86
N VAL A 101 -18.04 13.57 -1.73
CA VAL A 101 -17.09 13.32 -2.81
C VAL A 101 -17.80 13.40 -4.14
N ASN A 102 -17.44 14.36 -4.97
CA ASN A 102 -18.15 14.65 -6.23
C ASN A 102 -19.66 14.86 -5.97
N GLN A 103 -20.52 13.97 -6.49
CA GLN A 103 -21.98 14.00 -6.32
C GLN A 103 -22.49 13.05 -5.22
N GLY A 104 -21.59 12.33 -4.53
CA GLY A 104 -21.96 11.37 -3.49
C GLY A 104 -21.73 11.92 -2.08
N VAL A 105 -22.68 11.68 -1.18
CA VAL A 105 -22.58 12.04 0.25
C VAL A 105 -22.41 10.75 1.06
N PHE A 106 -21.40 10.72 1.92
CA PHE A 106 -21.07 9.57 2.76
C PHE A 106 -21.10 9.97 4.24
N SER A 107 -21.82 9.22 5.06
CA SER A 107 -21.93 9.49 6.50
C SER A 107 -20.69 9.01 7.26
N PHE A 108 -20.27 9.77 8.27
CA PHE A 108 -19.24 9.33 9.22
C PHE A 108 -19.76 8.34 10.27
N VAL A 109 -21.08 8.23 10.45
CA VAL A 109 -21.70 7.39 11.50
C VAL A 109 -21.30 5.92 11.38
N ASP A 110 -21.28 5.40 10.15
CA ASP A 110 -20.91 4.01 9.84
C ASP A 110 -19.48 3.88 9.34
N ALA A 111 -18.68 4.95 9.43
CA ALA A 111 -17.33 4.95 8.93
C ALA A 111 -16.44 4.05 9.81
N LYS A 112 -15.58 3.27 9.15
CA LYS A 112 -14.66 2.35 9.84
C LYS A 112 -13.24 2.58 9.38
N LEU A 113 -12.31 2.61 10.32
CA LEU A 113 -10.88 2.62 10.00
C LEU A 113 -10.38 1.20 9.78
N GLY A 114 -9.51 1.04 8.80
CA GLY A 114 -8.81 -0.21 8.48
C GLY A 114 -7.37 0.09 8.09
N SER A 115 -6.58 -0.96 7.92
CA SER A 115 -5.20 -0.79 7.43
C SER A 115 -5.19 -0.57 5.92
N TRP A 116 -4.43 0.42 5.45
CA TRP A 116 -4.03 0.54 4.06
C TRP A 116 -2.66 -0.09 3.89
N THR A 117 -2.64 -1.32 3.38
CA THR A 117 -1.45 -2.19 3.35
C THR A 117 -0.23 -1.44 2.82
N THR A 118 0.83 -1.35 3.64
CA THR A 118 2.12 -0.69 3.32
C THR A 118 2.06 0.80 3.00
N MET A 119 0.96 1.49 3.27
CA MET A 119 0.79 2.92 2.93
C MET A 119 0.27 3.77 4.09
N GLY A 120 -0.49 3.20 5.03
CA GLY A 120 -1.01 3.88 6.22
C GLY A 120 -2.33 3.29 6.68
N VAL A 121 -3.33 4.15 6.89
CA VAL A 121 -4.71 3.74 7.24
C VAL A 121 -5.71 4.07 6.14
N ALA A 122 -6.85 3.40 6.16
CA ALA A 122 -7.96 3.58 5.25
C ALA A 122 -9.25 3.84 6.01
N LEU A 123 -9.96 4.91 5.69
CA LEU A 123 -11.31 5.19 6.14
C LEU A 123 -12.31 4.63 5.13
N HIS A 124 -13.11 3.65 5.57
CA HIS A 124 -14.16 3.02 4.80
C HIS A 124 -15.47 3.77 5.04
N LEU A 125 -16.04 4.29 3.96
CA LEU A 125 -17.26 5.08 3.97
C LEU A 125 -18.33 4.37 3.11
N GLY A 126 -19.54 4.25 3.65
CA GLY A 126 -20.69 3.64 2.99
C GLY A 126 -21.82 4.63 2.77
N SER A 127 -22.49 4.52 1.62
CA SER A 127 -23.72 5.27 1.32
C SER A 127 -24.61 4.39 0.43
N GLY A 128 -25.52 3.64 1.07
CA GLY A 128 -26.34 2.63 0.39
C GLY A 128 -25.49 1.56 -0.32
N SER A 129 -25.61 1.46 -1.64
CA SER A 129 -24.83 0.53 -2.48
C SER A 129 -23.44 1.04 -2.85
N HIS A 130 -23.15 2.32 -2.55
CA HIS A 130 -21.89 2.95 -2.87
C HIS A 130 -20.91 2.83 -1.69
N ARG A 131 -19.66 2.52 -2.02
CA ARG A 131 -18.54 2.50 -1.09
C ARG A 131 -17.48 3.47 -1.57
N PHE A 132 -16.82 4.13 -0.63
CA PHE A 132 -15.68 4.97 -0.89
C PHE A 132 -14.62 4.71 0.17
N VAL A 133 -13.37 4.54 -0.25
CA VAL A 133 -12.26 4.31 0.67
C VAL A 133 -11.25 5.45 0.55
N LEU A 134 -11.07 6.21 1.63
CA LEU A 134 -10.13 7.32 1.71
C LEU A 134 -8.88 6.89 2.50
N GLY A 135 -7.71 6.97 1.88
CA GLY A 135 -6.44 6.65 2.54
C GLY A 135 -5.85 7.84 3.29
N GLY A 136 -5.38 7.62 4.52
CA GLY A 136 -4.46 8.51 5.23
C GLY A 136 -3.04 8.00 5.05
N ARG A 137 -2.31 8.55 4.08
CA ARG A 137 -0.93 8.13 3.77
C ARG A 137 -0.01 8.59 4.90
N ASP A 138 0.91 7.72 5.33
CA ASP A 138 1.84 7.94 6.45
C ASP A 138 1.19 8.18 7.82
N ARG A 139 -0.13 8.06 7.93
CA ARG A 139 -0.78 8.20 9.23
C ARG A 139 -0.38 7.02 10.11
N ARG A 140 0.25 7.37 11.23
CA ARG A 140 0.71 6.44 12.28
C ARG A 140 -0.49 5.86 13.03
N ILE A 141 -0.31 4.67 13.58
CA ILE A 141 -1.35 3.93 14.28
C ILE A 141 -0.95 3.88 15.75
N ALA A 142 -1.82 4.31 16.65
CA ALA A 142 -1.61 4.10 18.07
C ALA A 142 -2.08 2.68 18.45
N PRO A 143 -1.52 2.04 19.50
CA PRO A 143 -2.01 0.75 19.99
C PRO A 143 -3.50 0.72 20.32
N SER A 144 -4.06 1.87 20.71
CA SER A 144 -5.48 2.07 21.03
C SER A 144 -6.37 2.27 19.81
N THR A 145 -5.80 2.60 18.64
CA THR A 145 -6.58 2.84 17.42
C THR A 145 -7.23 1.54 16.93
N ARG A 146 -8.55 1.53 16.83
CA ARG A 146 -9.31 0.38 16.34
C ARG A 146 -9.30 0.35 14.81
N LEU A 147 -8.93 -0.81 14.26
CA LEU A 147 -8.93 -1.09 12.83
C LEU A 147 -10.03 -2.11 12.52
N ASP A 148 -11.27 -1.68 12.62
CA ASP A 148 -12.46 -2.53 12.48
C ASP A 148 -12.80 -2.88 11.02
N ALA A 149 -12.28 -2.13 10.05
CA ALA A 149 -12.44 -2.41 8.63
C ALA A 149 -11.38 -3.39 8.11
N PRO A 150 -11.73 -4.25 7.14
CA PRO A 150 -10.77 -5.17 6.54
C PRO A 150 -9.64 -4.40 5.85
N PRO A 151 -8.38 -4.85 5.95
CA PRO A 151 -7.27 -4.21 5.27
C PRO A 151 -7.48 -4.12 3.76
N VAL A 152 -7.04 -3.01 3.17
CA VAL A 152 -7.17 -2.74 1.74
C VAL A 152 -5.80 -2.52 1.09
N PRO A 153 -5.55 -3.14 -0.08
CA PRO A 153 -4.30 -2.90 -0.83
C PRO A 153 -4.34 -1.58 -1.62
N ALA A 154 -5.53 -1.02 -1.84
CA ALA A 154 -5.72 0.20 -2.61
C ALA A 154 -6.94 0.98 -2.10
N VAL A 155 -6.88 2.30 -2.26
CA VAL A 155 -7.90 3.27 -1.87
C VAL A 155 -8.40 4.04 -3.08
N ASP A 156 -9.57 4.68 -2.97
CA ASP A 156 -10.16 5.45 -4.06
C ASP A 156 -9.54 6.84 -4.21
N ALA A 157 -9.16 7.43 -3.09
CA ALA A 157 -8.40 8.68 -2.96
C ALA A 157 -7.53 8.62 -1.70
N TRP A 158 -6.54 9.50 -1.57
CA TRP A 158 -5.73 9.60 -0.36
C TRP A 158 -5.36 11.05 -0.03
N LEU A 159 -5.12 11.29 1.26
CA LEU A 159 -4.61 12.54 1.83
C LEU A 159 -3.29 12.26 2.56
N TRP A 160 -2.49 13.30 2.76
CA TRP A 160 -1.35 13.20 3.68
C TRP A 160 -1.85 13.08 5.13
N SER A 161 -1.00 12.57 6.02
CA SER A 161 -1.36 12.29 7.41
C SER A 161 -1.98 13.50 8.11
N SER A 162 -1.40 14.70 7.99
CA SER A 162 -1.92 15.92 8.63
C SER A 162 -3.32 16.32 8.13
N GLU A 163 -3.55 16.30 6.82
CA GLU A 163 -4.86 16.60 6.22
C GLU A 163 -5.91 15.54 6.60
N PHE A 164 -5.48 14.28 6.67
CA PHE A 164 -6.36 13.18 7.07
C PHE A 164 -6.72 13.25 8.55
N ASP A 165 -5.76 13.60 9.42
CA ASP A 165 -5.98 13.82 10.86
C ASP A 165 -6.96 14.97 11.09
N GLU A 166 -6.79 16.06 10.35
CA GLU A 166 -7.70 17.20 10.38
C GLU A 166 -9.10 16.82 9.89
N LEU A 167 -9.20 16.02 8.82
CA LEU A 167 -10.48 15.50 8.34
C LEU A 167 -11.18 14.63 9.38
N LEU A 168 -10.45 13.73 10.06
CA LEU A 168 -11.05 12.92 11.13
C LEU A 168 -11.49 13.78 12.32
N ALA A 169 -10.73 14.84 12.66
CA ALA A 169 -11.07 15.76 13.73
C ALA A 169 -12.36 16.54 13.43
N LEU A 170 -12.59 16.94 12.18
CA LEU A 170 -13.83 17.57 11.74
C LEU A 170 -15.02 16.61 11.75
N GLY A 171 -14.79 15.34 11.39
CA GLY A 171 -15.83 14.32 11.28
C GLY A 171 -16.48 13.91 12.60
N GLY A 172 -15.96 14.36 13.76
CA GLY A 172 -16.60 14.49 15.09
C GLY A 172 -17.23 13.26 15.77
N GLY A 173 -17.59 12.22 15.02
CA GLY A 173 -18.44 11.10 15.42
C GLY A 173 -17.77 9.72 15.31
N LEU A 174 -16.54 9.65 14.81
CA LEU A 174 -15.71 8.46 15.05
C LEU A 174 -15.40 8.43 16.55
N ASN A 175 -15.97 7.45 17.26
CA ASN A 175 -15.86 7.30 18.72
C ASN A 175 -14.47 7.72 19.22
N GLY A 176 -14.41 8.78 20.02
CA GLY A 176 -13.25 9.70 20.17
C GLY A 176 -11.88 9.14 20.52
N GLY A 177 -11.70 7.83 20.66
CA GLY A 177 -10.40 7.16 20.72
C GLY A 177 -9.73 6.95 19.35
N ASP A 178 -10.49 6.86 18.26
CA ASP A 178 -9.96 6.50 16.93
C ASP A 178 -9.51 7.71 16.09
N VAL A 179 -9.94 8.91 16.47
CA VAL A 179 -9.72 10.16 15.72
C VAL A 179 -8.31 10.71 15.92
N ARG A 180 -7.76 10.56 17.12
CA ARG A 180 -6.46 11.12 17.48
C ARG A 180 -5.34 10.21 16.95
N GLY A 181 -4.46 10.77 16.11
CA GLY A 181 -3.18 10.13 15.83
C GLY A 181 -2.35 10.01 17.11
N PRO A 182 -1.34 9.13 17.16
CA PRO A 182 -0.53 8.97 18.36
C PRO A 182 0.07 10.31 18.79
N ALA A 183 -0.13 10.70 20.05
CA ALA A 183 0.59 11.83 20.62
C ALA A 183 2.11 11.56 20.61
N LEU A 184 2.94 12.61 20.71
CA LEU A 184 4.41 12.48 20.73
C LEU A 184 4.95 11.51 21.80
N ALA A 185 4.20 11.33 22.90
CA ALA A 185 4.53 10.42 24.00
C ALA A 185 3.72 9.11 23.98
N GLU A 186 2.81 8.93 23.02
CA GLU A 186 2.05 7.68 22.90
C GLU A 186 2.87 6.66 22.11
N PRO A 187 2.81 5.36 22.48
CA PRO A 187 3.52 4.33 21.75
C PRO A 187 3.05 4.30 20.29
N ASN A 188 3.98 4.09 19.36
CA ASN A 188 3.66 3.95 17.95
C ASN A 188 3.60 2.47 17.56
N ARG A 189 2.54 2.08 16.86
CA ARG A 189 2.32 0.71 16.39
C ARG A 189 2.63 0.61 14.90
N CYS A 190 3.67 -0.14 14.57
CA CYS A 190 4.02 -0.48 13.19
C CYS A 190 3.44 -1.84 12.80
N LEU A 191 2.73 -1.89 11.67
CA LEU A 191 2.19 -3.13 11.12
C LEU A 191 3.18 -3.71 10.08
N LEU A 192 3.76 -4.87 10.38
CA LEU A 192 4.73 -5.52 9.50
C LEU A 192 4.00 -6.51 8.60
N PHE A 193 3.91 -6.20 7.31
CA PHE A 193 3.32 -7.09 6.32
C PHE A 193 4.40 -7.99 5.71
N PRO A 194 4.07 -9.22 5.30
CA PRO A 194 5.00 -10.03 4.51
C PRO A 194 5.39 -9.30 3.23
N ASN A 195 6.67 -9.37 2.85
CA ASN A 195 7.12 -8.75 1.61
C ASN A 195 6.46 -9.46 0.40
N PRO A 196 5.70 -8.73 -0.45
CA PRO A 196 5.00 -9.30 -1.60
C PRO A 196 5.95 -9.95 -2.60
N TYR A 197 7.21 -9.50 -2.66
CA TYR A 197 8.20 -10.06 -3.55
C TYR A 197 8.69 -11.45 -3.09
N LEU A 198 8.45 -11.90 -1.86
CA LEU A 198 8.83 -13.28 -1.47
C LEU A 198 8.13 -14.35 -2.32
N ALA A 199 7.02 -14.01 -3.00
CA ALA A 199 6.34 -14.90 -3.91
C ALA A 199 7.24 -15.38 -5.05
N GLU A 200 8.12 -14.52 -5.57
CA GLU A 200 8.97 -14.86 -6.72
C GLU A 200 10.11 -15.81 -6.34
N GLN A 201 10.43 -15.94 -5.05
CA GLN A 201 11.38 -16.95 -4.56
C GLN A 201 10.75 -18.33 -4.45
N LEU A 202 9.42 -18.42 -4.50
CA LEU A 202 8.73 -19.70 -4.50
C LEU A 202 8.81 -20.29 -5.90
N GLY A 203 9.27 -21.54 -6.01
CA GLY A 203 9.33 -22.22 -7.30
C GLY A 203 7.97 -22.29 -8.00
N SER A 204 7.98 -22.35 -9.33
CA SER A 204 6.77 -22.31 -10.18
C SER A 204 5.71 -23.36 -9.87
N PHE A 205 6.08 -24.45 -9.18
CA PHE A 205 5.18 -25.53 -8.77
C PHE A 205 4.63 -25.36 -7.34
N ALA A 206 5.05 -24.33 -6.61
CA ALA A 206 4.64 -24.08 -5.24
C ALA A 206 3.31 -23.29 -5.16
N PHE A 207 2.31 -23.67 -5.96
CA PHE A 207 1.02 -22.97 -6.06
C PHE A 207 0.33 -22.78 -4.70
N ARG A 208 0.34 -23.81 -3.84
CA ARG A 208 -0.23 -23.70 -2.48
C ARG A 208 0.48 -22.65 -1.62
N LYS A 209 1.81 -22.54 -1.75
CA LYS A 209 2.59 -21.54 -1.01
C LYS A 209 2.31 -20.13 -1.54
N HIS A 210 2.16 -19.97 -2.85
CA HIS A 210 1.78 -18.70 -3.47
C HIS A 210 0.40 -18.23 -2.99
N LEU A 211 -0.60 -19.11 -2.97
CA LEU A 211 -1.95 -18.78 -2.50
C LEU A 211 -1.93 -18.35 -1.02
N ARG A 212 -1.24 -19.11 -0.15
CA ARG A 212 -1.09 -18.75 1.27
C ARG A 212 -0.40 -17.40 1.47
N LEU A 213 0.65 -17.13 0.71
CA LEU A 213 1.34 -15.84 0.76
C LEU A 213 0.41 -14.73 0.31
N GLN A 214 -0.31 -14.90 -0.79
CA GLN A 214 -1.26 -13.89 -1.29
C GLN A 214 -2.36 -13.57 -0.26
N GLU A 215 -2.87 -14.57 0.46
CA GLU A 215 -3.80 -14.36 1.58
C GLU A 215 -3.14 -13.57 2.73
N SER A 216 -1.88 -13.90 3.06
CA SER A 216 -1.15 -13.23 4.14
C SER A 216 -0.71 -11.80 3.79
N LEU A 217 -0.57 -11.42 2.51
CA LEU A 217 -0.22 -10.04 2.12
C LEU A 217 -1.23 -9.00 2.61
N SER A 218 -2.48 -9.41 2.83
CA SER A 218 -3.53 -8.52 3.35
C SER A 218 -3.50 -8.36 4.87
N ARG A 219 -2.69 -9.14 5.60
CA ARG A 219 -2.67 -9.15 7.06
C ARG A 219 -1.25 -8.88 7.57
N PRO A 220 -1.09 -8.09 8.65
CA PRO A 220 0.21 -8.01 9.28
C PRO A 220 0.63 -9.40 9.76
N SER A 221 1.89 -9.76 9.55
CA SER A 221 2.49 -10.97 10.11
C SER A 221 3.03 -10.73 11.51
N LEU A 222 3.45 -9.50 11.81
CA LEU A 222 3.96 -9.08 13.10
C LEU A 222 3.46 -7.65 13.38
N ILE A 223 3.28 -7.34 14.66
CA ILE A 223 3.07 -6.00 15.16
C ILE A 223 4.33 -5.59 15.91
N PHE A 224 4.82 -4.39 15.64
CA PHE A 224 6.00 -3.83 16.26
C PHE A 224 5.61 -2.57 17.01
N ASP A 225 5.42 -2.69 18.31
CA ASP A 225 5.04 -1.58 19.18
C ASP A 225 6.31 -0.91 19.73
N MET A 226 6.42 0.39 19.51
CA MET A 226 7.54 1.22 19.94
C MET A 226 7.07 2.20 21.01
N ASP A 227 7.34 1.87 22.26
CA ASP A 227 7.19 2.76 23.40
C ASP A 227 8.52 3.48 23.69
N ASP A 228 8.53 4.51 24.52
CA ASP A 228 9.74 5.20 24.96
C ASP A 228 10.68 4.30 25.75
N ASP A 229 10.12 3.42 26.58
CA ASP A 229 10.91 2.54 27.44
C ASP A 229 11.16 1.15 26.84
N ALA A 230 10.21 0.63 26.05
CA ALA A 230 10.21 -0.74 25.58
C ALA A 230 9.82 -0.87 24.11
N ILE A 231 10.42 -1.85 23.45
CA ILE A 231 10.04 -2.27 22.10
C ILE A 231 9.52 -3.69 22.18
N ARG A 232 8.36 -3.93 21.57
CA ARG A 232 7.64 -5.20 21.62
C ARG A 232 7.36 -5.72 20.23
N VAL A 233 7.53 -7.02 20.05
CA VAL A 233 7.12 -7.77 18.87
C VAL A 233 5.97 -8.66 19.27
N ILE A 234 4.81 -8.47 18.65
CA ILE A 234 3.55 -9.12 19.00
C ILE A 234 3.03 -9.89 17.78
N GLU A 235 2.51 -11.09 18.00
CA GLU A 235 1.84 -11.86 16.95
C GLU A 235 0.38 -11.38 16.78
N PRO A 236 -0.01 -10.81 15.62
CA PRO A 236 -1.31 -10.18 15.43
C PRO A 236 -2.52 -11.11 15.60
N ARG A 237 -2.35 -12.43 15.47
CA ARG A 237 -3.46 -13.39 15.54
C ARG A 237 -3.80 -13.80 16.97
N SER A 238 -2.78 -13.99 17.80
CA SER A 238 -2.89 -14.51 19.16
C SER A 238 -2.74 -13.41 20.22
N ASP A 239 -2.30 -12.21 19.80
CA ASP A 239 -1.81 -11.14 20.67
C ASP A 239 -0.67 -11.62 21.59
N ALA A 240 0.02 -12.69 21.20
CA ALA A 240 1.12 -13.25 21.98
C ALA A 240 2.37 -12.38 21.82
N LEU A 241 2.92 -11.96 22.95
CA LEU A 241 4.20 -11.26 23.01
C LEU A 241 5.31 -12.23 22.58
N THR A 242 5.90 -11.98 21.42
CA THR A 242 6.99 -12.79 20.86
C THR A 242 8.34 -12.39 21.46
N ALA A 243 8.58 -11.08 21.58
CA ALA A 243 9.74 -10.53 22.26
C ALA A 243 9.44 -9.15 22.84
N SER A 244 10.14 -8.80 23.90
CA SER A 244 10.15 -7.46 24.48
C SER A 244 11.55 -7.16 24.97
N ALA A 245 12.03 -5.95 24.69
CA ALA A 245 13.31 -5.48 25.18
C ALA A 245 13.22 -3.99 25.52
N SER A 246 14.11 -3.52 26.39
CA SER A 246 14.24 -2.07 26.57
C SER A 246 14.74 -1.43 25.28
N ARG A 247 14.42 -0.16 25.06
CA ARG A 247 14.92 0.58 23.89
C ARG A 247 16.44 0.51 23.74
N THR A 248 17.18 0.51 24.86
CA THR A 248 18.65 0.43 24.90
C THR A 248 19.23 -0.92 24.48
N GLN A 249 18.43 -1.99 24.53
CA GLN A 249 18.83 -3.33 24.12
C GLN A 249 18.47 -3.64 22.66
N ALA A 250 17.58 -2.85 22.07
CA ALA A 250 17.22 -2.98 20.67
C ALA A 250 18.17 -2.15 19.80
N THR A 251 18.57 -2.71 18.67
CA THR A 251 19.40 -2.00 17.68
C THR A 251 18.71 -2.00 16.33
N ALA A 252 18.86 -0.91 15.58
CA ALA A 252 18.45 -0.84 14.19
C ALA A 252 19.62 -0.36 13.34
N THR A 253 19.93 -1.12 12.30
CA THR A 253 21.00 -0.79 11.35
C THR A 253 20.38 -0.46 10.00
N PRO A 254 20.73 0.69 9.38
CA PRO A 254 20.29 0.99 8.02
C PRO A 254 20.86 -0.04 7.05
N ALA A 255 20.04 -0.46 6.09
CA ALA A 255 20.43 -1.41 5.06
C ALA A 255 19.71 -1.13 3.74
N VAL A 256 20.36 -1.55 2.64
CA VAL A 256 19.76 -1.60 1.31
C VAL A 256 19.62 -3.06 0.91
N PHE A 257 18.40 -3.48 0.61
CA PHE A 257 18.09 -4.85 0.24
C PHE A 257 17.91 -4.95 -1.27
N GLN A 258 18.72 -5.78 -1.92
CA GLN A 258 18.66 -5.98 -3.36
C GLN A 258 18.95 -7.44 -3.65
N ALA A 259 17.96 -8.20 -4.11
CA ALA A 259 18.17 -9.58 -4.51
C ALA A 259 19.01 -9.65 -5.80
N ASP A 260 19.74 -10.76 -5.96
CA ASP A 260 20.49 -11.06 -7.17
C ASP A 260 19.66 -10.93 -8.43
N SER A 261 20.28 -10.38 -9.47
CA SER A 261 19.70 -10.34 -10.79
C SER A 261 19.47 -11.74 -11.31
N VAL A 262 18.29 -11.98 -11.90
CA VAL A 262 17.96 -13.29 -12.49
C VAL A 262 18.07 -13.19 -13.99
N THR A 263 18.91 -14.02 -14.59
CA THR A 263 19.00 -14.15 -16.05
C THR A 263 18.05 -15.24 -16.54
N SER A 264 17.11 -14.85 -17.38
CA SER A 264 16.17 -15.74 -18.03
C SER A 264 16.84 -16.55 -19.14
N GLY A 265 16.21 -17.66 -19.56
CA GLY A 265 16.74 -18.53 -20.62
C GLY A 265 16.84 -17.86 -22.00
N ASP A 266 16.21 -16.70 -22.19
CA ASP A 266 16.33 -15.85 -23.38
C ASP A 266 17.53 -14.89 -23.33
N GLY A 267 18.35 -14.97 -22.28
CA GLY A 267 19.51 -14.10 -22.05
C GLY A 267 19.17 -12.73 -21.43
N SER A 268 17.90 -12.44 -21.14
CA SER A 268 17.51 -11.20 -20.47
C SER A 268 17.80 -11.27 -18.97
N THR A 269 18.45 -10.24 -18.42
CA THR A 269 18.75 -10.15 -16.99
C THR A 269 17.80 -9.16 -16.32
N TYR A 270 16.99 -9.66 -15.38
CA TYR A 270 16.13 -8.83 -14.56
C TYR A 270 16.87 -8.38 -13.30
N ASN A 271 17.12 -7.08 -13.20
CA ASN A 271 17.73 -6.47 -12.02
C ASN A 271 16.65 -6.05 -11.03
N TYR A 272 16.68 -6.62 -9.83
CA TYR A 272 15.77 -6.19 -8.77
C TYR A 272 16.11 -4.78 -8.31
N PRO A 273 15.09 -3.94 -8.07
CA PRO A 273 15.34 -2.61 -7.57
C PRO A 273 15.79 -2.69 -6.11
N ALA A 274 16.71 -1.80 -5.73
CA ALA A 274 17.21 -1.71 -4.37
C ALA A 274 16.14 -1.11 -3.45
N ILE A 275 15.82 -1.79 -2.36
CA ILE A 275 14.80 -1.41 -1.38
C ILE A 275 15.50 -0.86 -0.13
N THR A 276 15.10 0.34 0.28
CA THR A 276 15.54 0.95 1.52
C THR A 276 14.84 0.30 2.71
N GLY A 277 15.62 -0.06 3.73
CA GLY A 277 15.08 -0.70 4.92
C GLY A 277 16.02 -0.67 6.13
N LEU A 278 15.65 -1.43 7.14
CA LEU A 278 16.33 -1.56 8.43
C LEU A 278 16.49 -3.03 8.77
N VAL A 279 17.57 -3.34 9.48
CA VAL A 279 17.73 -4.61 10.21
C VAL A 279 17.57 -4.30 11.68
N VAL A 280 16.47 -4.74 12.27
CA VAL A 280 16.15 -4.48 13.68
C VAL A 280 16.43 -5.74 14.49
N SER A 281 17.34 -5.64 15.46
CA SER A 281 17.70 -6.75 16.33
C SER A 281 17.14 -6.53 17.73
N LEU A 282 16.40 -7.51 18.23
CA LEU A 282 15.91 -7.56 19.60
C LEU A 282 16.38 -8.85 20.27
N PRO A 283 16.73 -8.81 21.58
CA PRO A 283 16.98 -10.01 22.36
C PRO A 283 15.83 -11.04 22.26
N GLY A 284 16.18 -12.30 22.06
CA GLY A 284 15.22 -13.42 22.06
C GLY A 284 14.55 -13.72 20.71
N VAL A 285 14.76 -12.91 19.68
CA VAL A 285 14.21 -13.13 18.33
C VAL A 285 15.27 -12.99 17.25
N GLN A 286 15.01 -13.60 16.10
CA GLN A 286 15.82 -13.40 14.91
C GLN A 286 15.74 -11.93 14.46
N PRO A 287 16.86 -11.32 13.99
CA PRO A 287 16.84 -9.96 13.46
C PRO A 287 15.79 -9.81 12.36
N LEU A 288 14.97 -8.78 12.48
CA LEU A 288 13.88 -8.46 11.56
C LEU A 288 14.42 -7.61 10.40
N THR A 289 14.25 -8.08 9.17
CA THR A 289 14.55 -7.29 7.96
C THR A 289 13.29 -6.59 7.48
N ILE A 290 13.27 -5.26 7.61
CA ILE A 290 12.08 -4.42 7.39
C ILE A 290 12.38 -3.47 6.24
N GLY A 291 11.59 -3.52 5.17
CA GLY A 291 11.70 -2.62 4.02
C GLY A 291 10.53 -1.66 3.90
N CYS A 292 10.67 -0.66 3.03
CA CYS A 292 9.55 0.18 2.58
C CYS A 292 9.44 0.13 1.06
N LEU A 293 8.26 -0.23 0.57
CA LEU A 293 7.96 -0.28 -0.87
C LEU A 293 7.24 0.98 -1.36
N ASP A 294 7.24 2.05 -0.55
CA ASP A 294 6.52 3.28 -0.90
C ASP A 294 7.18 3.98 -2.10
N LEU A 295 6.35 4.36 -3.07
CA LEU A 295 6.75 4.97 -4.33
C LEU A 295 6.25 6.41 -4.43
N VAL A 296 7.11 7.29 -4.95
CA VAL A 296 6.76 8.64 -5.40
C VAL A 296 7.02 8.72 -6.90
N GLY A 297 5.94 8.66 -7.69
CA GLY A 297 6.04 8.49 -9.14
C GLY A 297 6.53 7.08 -9.49
N SER A 298 7.70 6.97 -10.13
CA SER A 298 8.33 5.70 -10.52
C SER A 298 9.53 5.31 -9.66
N ARG A 299 9.84 6.07 -8.61
CA ARG A 299 11.01 5.84 -7.74
C ARG A 299 10.55 5.52 -6.32
N PHE A 300 11.35 4.74 -5.59
CA PHE A 300 11.18 4.59 -4.15
C PHE A 300 11.34 5.94 -3.46
N ARG A 301 10.44 6.19 -2.51
CA ARG A 301 10.38 7.42 -1.74
C ARG A 301 11.62 7.62 -0.89
N PHE A 302 12.06 6.55 -0.22
CA PHE A 302 13.15 6.62 0.73
C PHE A 302 14.47 6.16 0.12
N ALA A 303 15.56 6.78 0.56
CA ALA A 303 16.93 6.35 0.31
C ALA A 303 17.78 6.62 1.55
N TRP A 304 18.80 5.79 1.80
CA TRP A 304 19.80 6.11 2.82
C TRP A 304 20.88 7.01 2.22
N ARG A 305 21.34 8.00 2.99
CA ARG A 305 22.52 8.82 2.71
C ARG A 305 23.77 8.06 3.15
N GLY A 306 24.86 8.29 2.41
CA GLY A 306 26.15 7.66 2.70
C GLY A 306 26.24 6.21 2.25
N ASP A 307 27.31 5.54 2.66
CA ASP A 307 27.55 4.13 2.35
C ASP A 307 26.89 3.27 3.43
N VAL A 308 25.77 2.64 3.08
CA VAL A 308 25.04 1.72 3.97
C VAL A 308 25.18 0.28 3.48
N PRO A 309 25.24 -0.71 4.39
CA PRO A 309 25.37 -2.11 4.00
C PRO A 309 24.32 -2.53 2.97
N ARG A 310 24.79 -2.97 1.80
CA ARG A 310 23.95 -3.62 0.79
C ARG A 310 23.88 -5.11 1.08
N ARG A 311 22.67 -5.64 1.18
CA ARG A 311 22.40 -7.05 1.42
C ARG A 311 21.78 -7.69 0.20
N ASN A 312 22.37 -8.82 -0.20
CA ASN A 312 21.88 -9.64 -1.28
C ASN A 312 20.73 -10.55 -0.83
N GLU A 313 19.65 -9.94 -0.34
CA GLU A 313 18.47 -10.64 0.13
C GLU A 313 17.22 -9.75 -0.03
N ARG A 314 16.05 -10.36 0.12
CA ARG A 314 14.77 -9.63 0.19
C ARG A 314 14.42 -9.40 1.66
N THR A 315 13.81 -8.26 1.98
CA THR A 315 13.27 -8.07 3.33
C THR A 315 12.17 -9.09 3.61
N ALA A 316 12.12 -9.60 4.84
CA ALA A 316 11.05 -10.49 5.27
C ALA A 316 9.74 -9.70 5.40
N HIS A 317 9.84 -8.47 5.88
CA HIS A 317 8.71 -7.61 6.17
C HIS A 317 8.78 -6.29 5.41
N VAL A 318 7.61 -5.68 5.23
CA VAL A 318 7.44 -4.35 4.66
C VAL A 318 6.49 -3.54 5.54
N VAL A 319 6.78 -2.25 5.68
CA VAL A 319 6.01 -1.29 6.48
C VAL A 319 5.61 -0.08 5.63
N SER A 320 4.72 0.76 6.16
CA SER A 320 4.37 2.02 5.50
C SER A 320 5.53 3.03 5.51
N GLY A 321 5.43 4.07 4.68
CA GLY A 321 6.42 5.15 4.68
C GLY A 321 6.47 5.88 6.02
N GLY A 322 5.31 6.21 6.59
CA GLY A 322 5.19 6.78 7.93
C GLY A 322 5.80 5.90 9.02
N ASP A 323 5.62 4.58 8.94
CA ASP A 323 6.20 3.62 9.89
C ASP A 323 7.72 3.50 9.76
N LEU A 324 8.26 3.50 8.52
CA LEU A 324 9.71 3.52 8.30
C LEU A 324 10.33 4.81 8.87
N LEU A 325 9.68 5.95 8.64
CA LEU A 325 10.13 7.23 9.19
C LEU A 325 10.10 7.21 10.73
N ALA A 326 9.03 6.67 11.32
CA ALA A 326 8.93 6.54 12.77
C ALA A 326 9.97 5.58 13.37
N LEU A 327 10.28 4.48 12.69
CA LEU A 327 11.38 3.60 13.06
C LEU A 327 12.72 4.34 13.00
N ALA A 328 12.98 5.07 11.91
CA ALA A 328 14.21 5.84 11.76
C ALA A 328 14.32 6.92 12.86
N GLU A 329 13.23 7.61 13.18
CA GLU A 329 13.16 8.58 14.29
C GLU A 329 13.46 7.91 15.63
N LYS A 330 12.80 6.79 15.93
CA LYS A 330 12.97 6.07 17.20
C LYS A 330 14.40 5.56 17.39
N PHE A 331 15.09 5.19 16.33
CA PHE A 331 16.48 4.73 16.39
C PHE A 331 17.52 5.81 16.08
N GLY A 332 17.13 7.08 15.93
CA GLY A 332 18.06 8.18 15.69
C GLY A 332 18.72 8.17 14.30
N LEU A 333 18.08 7.56 13.31
CA LEU A 333 18.56 7.39 11.94
C LEU A 333 17.99 8.42 10.95
N THR A 334 17.10 9.33 11.39
CA THR A 334 16.43 10.31 10.51
C THR A 334 17.40 11.15 9.68
N ALA A 335 18.53 11.57 10.25
CA ALA A 335 19.53 12.38 9.53
C ALA A 335 20.17 11.63 8.35
N GLN A 336 20.13 10.29 8.36
CA GLN A 336 20.63 9.44 7.29
C GLN A 336 19.53 9.08 6.29
N LEU A 337 18.25 9.28 6.60
CA LEU A 337 17.13 8.93 5.72
C LEU A 337 16.73 10.12 4.84
N GLU A 338 16.79 9.94 3.53
CA GLU A 338 16.27 10.89 2.55
C GLU A 338 14.82 10.53 2.19
N ASP A 339 13.92 11.52 2.27
CA ASP A 339 12.53 11.40 1.85
C ASP A 339 12.26 12.25 0.60
N LYS A 340 12.14 11.58 -0.54
CA LYS A 340 11.92 12.21 -1.86
C LYS A 340 10.49 12.69 -2.09
N ALA A 341 9.57 12.46 -1.15
CA ALA A 341 8.27 13.09 -1.20
C ALA A 341 8.37 14.62 -0.97
N MET A 342 9.38 15.06 -0.23
CA MET A 342 9.60 16.47 0.11
C MET A 342 10.32 17.27 -0.98
N ASP A 343 11.02 16.62 -1.92
CA ASP A 343 11.76 17.29 -3.01
C ASP A 343 10.87 17.93 -4.09
N LYS A 344 9.55 17.88 -3.93
CA LYS A 344 8.57 18.40 -4.90
C LYS A 344 7.70 19.55 -4.37
N SER A 345 8.03 20.11 -3.20
CA SER A 345 7.38 21.33 -2.69
C SER A 345 7.93 22.58 -3.36
#